data_AF-A0A9W6T9K7-F1
#
_entry.id   AF-A0A9W6T9K7-F1
#
_cell.length_a   1.000
_cell.length_b   1.000
_cell.length_c   1.000
_cell.angle_alpha   90.00
_cell.angle_beta   90.00
_cell.angle_gamma   90.00
#
_symmetry.space_group_name_H-M   'P 1'
#
loop_
_entity.id
_entity.type
_entity.pdbx_description
1 polymer ?
#
loop_
_entity_poly.entity_id
_entity_poly.type
_entity_poly.pdbx_seq_one_letter_code
_entity_poly.pdbx_strand_id
1 'polypeptide(L)' 'MNLTRGIDLGKIAEKMNGCSGADVKAVCTESGMFALRERRIHVTQEDFELAVAKVMTKNDEGAVSIAKLFK' A
#
# COMPACT_ATOMS: atom_id res chain seq x y z
N MET A 1 8.65 -10.35 7.19
CA MET A 1 8.24 -10.37 5.78
C MET A 1 9.47 -10.72 4.96
N ASN A 2 9.40 -11.73 4.11
CA ASN A 2 10.52 -12.04 3.20
C ASN A 2 10.29 -11.28 1.89
N LEU A 3 11.35 -10.64 1.40
CA LEU A 3 11.33 -9.83 0.19
C LEU A 3 12.10 -10.57 -0.90
N THR A 4 11.63 -10.48 -2.14
CA THR A 4 12.47 -10.89 -3.28
C THR A 4 13.65 -9.92 -3.43
N ARG A 5 14.77 -10.41 -3.97
CA ARG A 5 15.91 -9.54 -4.30
C ARG A 5 15.52 -8.61 -5.44
N GLY A 6 16.01 -7.37 -5.39
CA GLY A 6 15.80 -6.38 -6.46
C GLY A 6 14.53 -5.55 -6.34
N ILE A 7 13.85 -5.58 -5.19
CA ILE A 7 12.76 -4.63 -4.91
C ILE A 7 13.33 -3.22 -4.79
N ASP A 8 12.70 -2.29 -5.49
CA ASP A 8 13.02 -0.87 -5.48
C ASP A 8 12.01 -0.14 -4.58
N LEU A 9 12.36 -0.01 -3.31
CA LEU A 9 11.55 0.69 -2.31
C LEU A 9 11.52 2.21 -2.53
N GLY A 10 12.51 2.76 -3.24
CA GLY A 10 12.54 4.18 -3.60
C GLY A 10 11.37 4.54 -4.52
N LYS A 11 11.17 3.74 -5.58
CA LYS A 11 10.01 3.86 -6.47
C LYS A 11 8.66 3.68 -5.76
N ILE A 12 8.60 2.81 -4.74
CA ILE A 12 7.39 2.65 -3.95
C ILE A 12 7.14 3.90 -3.10
N ALA A 13 8.16 4.45 -2.45
CA ALA A 13 8.04 5.66 -1.65
C ALA A 13 7.59 6.87 -2.47
N GLU A 14 8.10 7.03 -3.70
CA GLU A 14 7.67 8.09 -4.63
C GLU A 14 6.17 8.03 -4.96
N LYS A 15 5.55 6.85 -4.92
CA LYS A 15 4.11 6.65 -5.15
C LYS A 15 3.26 6.89 -3.90
N MET A 16 3.88 7.08 -2.73
CA MET A 16 3.23 7.25 -1.44
C MET A 16 3.29 8.70 -0.93
N ASN A 17 3.26 9.68 -1.82
CA ASN A 17 3.31 11.09 -1.44
C ASN A 17 2.12 11.48 -0.56
N GLY A 18 2.38 12.23 0.51
CA GLY A 18 1.34 12.66 1.46
C GLY A 18 0.83 11.55 2.38
N CYS A 19 1.42 10.35 2.36
CA CYS A 19 1.05 9.28 3.26
C CYS A 19 1.52 9.55 4.70
N SER A 20 0.78 9.00 5.66
CA SER A 20 1.16 8.95 7.06
C SER A 20 1.96 7.68 7.39
N GLY A 21 2.59 7.64 8.56
CA GLY A 21 3.25 6.41 9.04
C GLY A 21 2.28 5.23 9.22
N ALA A 22 0.99 5.50 9.46
CA ALA A 22 -0.03 4.46 9.52
C ALA A 22 -0.26 3.83 8.14
N ASP A 23 -0.20 4.64 7.08
CA ASP A 23 -0.37 4.18 5.71
C ASP A 23 0.81 3.32 5.26
N VAL A 24 2.04 3.69 5.62
CA VAL A 24 3.22 2.85 5.37
C VAL A 24 3.05 1.47 6.00
N LYS A 25 2.57 1.41 7.24
CA LYS A 25 2.28 0.14 7.92
C LYS A 25 1.17 -0.64 7.21
N ALA A 26 0.12 0.04 6.77
CA ALA A 26 -0.99 -0.58 6.04
C ALA A 26 -0.53 -1.15 4.70
N VAL A 27 0.28 -0.41 3.94
CA VAL A 27 0.89 -0.87 2.68
C VAL A 27 1.71 -2.13 2.92
N CYS A 28 2.65 -2.11 3.87
CA CYS A 28 3.43 -3.31 4.20
C CYS A 28 2.55 -4.51 4.59
N THR A 29 1.45 -4.29 5.31
CA THR A 29 0.54 -5.37 5.69
C THR A 29 -0.19 -5.94 4.47
N GLU A 30 -0.67 -5.07 3.59
CA GLU A 30 -1.38 -5.43 2.37
C GLU A 30 -0.47 -6.12 1.35
N SER A 31 0.79 -5.70 1.19
CA SER A 31 1.76 -6.37 0.31
C SER A 31 1.98 -7.82 0.73
N GLY A 32 2.10 -8.07 2.03
CA GLY A 32 2.18 -9.43 2.57
C GLY A 32 0.90 -10.23 2.32
N MET A 33 -0.26 -9.58 2.39
CA MET A 33 -1.56 -10.22 2.13
C MET A 33 -1.78 -10.55 0.65
N PHE A 34 -1.24 -9.75 -0.28
CA PHE A 34 -1.24 -10.08 -1.71
C PHE A 34 -0.37 -11.31 -1.99
N ALA A 35 0.86 -11.33 -1.48
CA ALA A 35 1.74 -12.50 -1.59
C ALA A 35 1.10 -13.76 -0.98
N LEU A 36 0.49 -13.65 0.20
CA LEU A 36 -0.17 -14.76 0.87
C LEU A 36 -1.35 -15.33 0.07
N ARG A 37 -2.15 -14.46 -0.57
CA ARG A 37 -3.28 -14.89 -1.42
C ARG A 37 -2.84 -15.73 -2.62
N GLU A 38 -1.65 -15.47 -3.13
CA GLU A 38 -1.02 -16.27 -4.19
C GLU A 38 -0.19 -17.45 -3.66
N ARG A 39 -0.29 -17.76 -2.36
CA ARG A 39 0.49 -18.82 -1.70
C ARG A 39 2.01 -18.63 -1.80
N ARG A 40 2.46 -17.39 -1.94
CA ARG A 40 3.88 -17.01 -1.93
C ARG A 40 4.29 -16.61 -0.52
N ILE A 41 5.53 -16.97 -0.14
CA ILE A 41 6.14 -16.54 1.13
C ILE A 41 7.08 -15.33 0.97
N HIS A 42 7.30 -14.91 -0.27
CA HIS A 42 8.11 -13.75 -0.64
C HIS A 42 7.22 -12.70 -1.29
N VAL A 43 7.35 -11.47 -0.82
CA VAL A 43 6.72 -10.28 -1.39
C VAL A 43 7.55 -9.81 -2.58
N THR A 44 6.89 -9.38 -3.65
CA THR A 44 7.49 -8.85 -4.89
C THR A 44 7.25 -7.34 -5.02
N GLN A 45 7.86 -6.71 -6.03
CA GLN A 45 7.60 -5.30 -6.34
C GLN A 45 6.12 -5.06 -6.62
N GLU A 46 5.49 -5.95 -7.38
CA GLU A 46 4.08 -5.83 -7.80
C GLU A 46 3.14 -5.86 -6.60
N ASP A 47 3.41 -6.70 -5.57
CA ASP A 47 2.63 -6.72 -4.34
C ASP A 47 2.65 -5.37 -3.60
N PHE A 48 3.79 -4.66 -3.62
CA PHE A 48 3.87 -3.31 -3.07
C PHE A 48 3.09 -2.31 -3.90
N GLU A 49 3.18 -2.38 -5.23
CA GLU A 49 2.44 -1.46 -6.11
C GLU A 49 0.93 -1.63 -5.96
N LEU A 50 0.44 -2.86 -5.89
CA LEU A 50 -0.96 -3.17 -5.60
C LEU A 50 -1.39 -2.70 -4.21
N ALA A 51 -0.54 -2.87 -3.20
CA ALA A 51 -0.81 -2.41 -1.84
C ALA A 51 -0.90 -0.88 -1.76
N VAL A 52 0.02 -0.15 -2.40
CA VAL A 52 -0.03 1.32 -2.46
C VAL A 52 -1.33 1.78 -3.13
N ALA A 53 -1.67 1.23 -4.30
CA ALA A 53 -2.91 1.57 -4.99
C ALA A 53 -4.15 1.35 -4.11
N LYS A 54 -4.20 0.21 -3.40
CA LYS A 54 -5.32 -0.13 -2.52
C LYS A 54 -5.44 0.79 -1.29
N VAL A 55 -4.32 1.10 -0.64
CA VAL A 55 -4.33 1.86 0.62
C VAL A 55 -4.56 3.36 0.35
N MET A 56 -3.88 3.92 -0.64
CA MET A 56 -3.99 5.35 -0.96
C MET A 56 -5.39 5.71 -1.48
N THR A 57 -6.00 4.87 -2.33
CA THR A 57 -7.35 5.12 -2.84
C THR A 57 -8.42 5.12 -1.73
N LYS A 58 -8.28 4.24 -0.72
CA LYS A 58 -9.23 4.19 0.41
C LYS A 58 -9.26 5.48 1.23
N ASN A 59 -8.11 6.12 1.39
CA ASN A 59 -8.03 7.37 2.15
C ASN A 59 -8.67 8.52 1.40
N ASP A 60 -8.49 8.59 0.08
CA ASP A 60 -9.14 9.61 -0.75
C ASP A 60 -10.66 9.49 -0.70
N GLU A 61 -11.20 8.28 -0.80
CA GLU A 61 -12.65 8.03 -0.67
C GLU A 61 -13.19 8.40 0.73
N GLY A 62 -12.45 8.08 1.78
CA GLY A 62 -12.81 8.45 3.16
C GLY A 62 -12.81 9.96 3.39
N ALA A 63 -11.78 10.65 2.89
CA ALA A 63 -11.66 12.11 2.99
C ALA A 63 -12.77 12.84 2.23
N VAL A 64 -13.11 12.38 1.01
CA VAL A 64 -14.24 12.91 0.24
C VAL A 64 -15.57 12.68 0.96
N SER A 65 -15.76 11.52 1.57
CA SER A 65 -16.98 11.18 2.30
C SER A 65 -17.20 12.09 3.52
N ILE A 66 -16.14 12.38 4.28
CA ILE A 66 -16.18 13.32 5.40
C ILE A 66 -16.46 14.74 4.92
N ALA A 67 -15.77 15.20 3.86
CA ALA A 67 -15.98 16.55 3.32
C ALA A 67 -17.42 16.78 2.82
N LYS A 68 -18.08 15.74 2.28
CA LYS A 68 -19.49 15.79 1.89
C LYS A 68 -20.46 15.82 3.07
N LEU A 69 -20.08 15.25 4.22
CA LEU A 69 -20.96 15.19 5.39
C LEU A 69 -21.08 16.55 6.11
N PHE A 70 -20.00 17.34 6.08
CA PHE A 70 -19.92 18.65 6.75
C PHE A 70 -20.24 19.84 5.83
N LYS A 71 -20.80 19.58 4.63
CA LYS A 71 -21.19 20.60 3.64
C LYS A 71 -22.67 20.48 3.33
#